data_AF-A0A924MJD8-F1
#
_entry.id   AF-A0A924MJD8-F1
#
_cell.length_a   1.000
_cell.length_b   1.000
_cell.length_c   1.000
_cell.angle_alpha   90.00
_cell.angle_beta   90.00
_cell.angle_gamma   90.00
#
_symmetry.space_group_name_H-M   'P 1'
#
loop_
_entity.id
_entity.type
_entity.pdbx_description
1 polymer ?
#
loop_
_entity_poly.entity_id
_entity_poly.type
_entity_poly.pdbx_seq_one_letter_code
_entity_poly.pdbx_strand_id
1 'polypeptide(L)' 'MPVSYKTCFAAEVGLSGEIRAVNRIEQRIAEAQKLGFEQIFISKYNTKGLDVSKYQIEIKTVSKIEEVFSLLFG' A
#
# COMPACT_ATOMS: atom_id res chain seq x y z
N MET A 1 -7.79 10.36 -14.59
CA MET A 1 -7.19 11.26 -13.60
C MET A 1 -5.75 10.84 -13.37
N PRO A 2 -4.79 11.77 -13.28
CA PRO A 2 -3.43 11.45 -12.89
C PRO A 2 -3.36 11.01 -11.42
N VAL A 3 -2.47 10.08 -11.11
CA VAL A 3 -2.13 9.69 -9.73
C VAL A 3 -0.93 10.51 -9.28
N SER A 4 -0.92 10.93 -8.00
CA SER A 4 0.21 11.66 -7.43
C SER A 4 1.51 10.86 -7.51
N TYR A 5 2.60 11.50 -7.95
CA TYR A 5 3.95 10.92 -7.94
C TYR A 5 4.46 10.59 -6.52
N LYS A 6 3.78 11.07 -5.48
CA LYS A 6 4.04 10.77 -4.07
C LYS A 6 3.25 9.57 -3.54
N THR A 7 2.58 8.82 -4.41
CA THR A 7 1.89 7.58 -4.09
C THR A 7 2.67 6.37 -4.62
N CYS A 8 2.79 5.31 -3.81
CA CYS A 8 3.35 4.04 -4.25
C CYS A 8 2.51 2.83 -3.79
N PHE A 9 2.84 1.65 -4.32
CA PHE A 9 2.06 0.42 -4.13
C PHE A 9 3.00 -0.76 -3.85
N ALA A 10 2.61 -1.64 -2.93
CA ALA A 10 3.34 -2.85 -2.60
C ALA A 10 2.35 -3.99 -2.31
N ALA A 11 1.91 -4.67 -3.36
CA ALA A 11 1.08 -5.88 -3.28
C ALA A 11 1.18 -6.70 -4.56
N GLU A 12 0.69 -7.94 -4.51
CA GLU A 12 0.39 -8.73 -5.71
C GLU A 12 -1.09 -8.57 -6.06
N VAL A 13 -1.41 -8.58 -7.36
CA VAL A 13 -2.78 -8.52 -7.86
C VAL A 13 -3.12 -9.84 -8.52
N GLY A 14 -4.16 -10.49 -8.05
CA GLY A 14 -4.71 -11.67 -8.71
C GLY A 14 -5.67 -11.30 -9.84
N LEU A 15 -5.92 -12.26 -10.72
CA LEU A 15 -6.75 -12.04 -11.91
C LEU A 15 -8.22 -11.71 -11.58
N SER A 16 -8.69 -12.06 -10.38
CA SER A 16 -10.04 -11.71 -9.93
C SER A 16 -10.11 -10.33 -9.25
N GLY A 17 -8.99 -9.58 -9.26
CA GLY A 17 -8.88 -8.27 -8.62
C GLY A 17 -8.55 -8.33 -7.14
N GLU A 18 -8.24 -9.51 -6.59
CA GLU A 18 -7.85 -9.65 -5.20
C GLU A 18 -6.42 -9.13 -4.95
N ILE A 19 -6.22 -8.43 -3.83
CA ILE A 19 -4.91 -7.91 -3.43
C ILE A 19 -4.26 -8.86 -2.44
N ARG A 20 -3.15 -9.47 -2.84
CA ARG A 20 -2.43 -10.51 -2.07
C ARG A 20 -1.21 -9.93 -1.36
N ALA A 21 -0.84 -10.56 -0.24
CA ALA A 21 0.30 -10.13 0.57
C ALA A 21 1.63 -10.31 -0.18
N VAL A 22 2.57 -9.41 0.08
CA VAL A 22 3.97 -9.52 -0.39
C VAL A 22 4.92 -9.77 0.77
N ASN A 23 6.07 -10.37 0.45
CA ASN A 23 7.12 -10.58 1.43
C ASN A 23 7.83 -9.26 1.81
N ARG A 24 8.30 -9.21 3.07
CA ARG A 24 9.12 -8.12 3.64
C ARG A 24 8.44 -6.75 3.58
N ILE A 25 7.18 -6.66 3.99
CA ILE A 25 6.41 -5.41 3.89
C ILE A 25 7.00 -4.25 4.69
N GLU A 26 7.53 -4.51 5.88
CA GLU A 26 8.17 -3.49 6.73
C GLU A 26 9.35 -2.81 6.01
N GLN A 27 10.16 -3.60 5.29
CA GLN A 27 11.29 -3.08 4.52
C GLN A 27 10.81 -2.20 3.36
N ARG A 28 9.73 -2.60 2.66
CA ARG A 28 9.15 -1.83 1.55
C ARG A 28 8.55 -0.50 2.03
N ILE A 29 7.86 -0.50 3.16
CA ILE A 29 7.30 0.71 3.78
C ILE A 29 8.44 1.66 4.20
N ALA A 30 9.48 1.14 4.86
CA ALA A 30 10.63 1.94 5.27
C ALA A 30 11.37 2.58 4.08
N GLU A 31 11.53 1.83 2.99
CA GLU A 31 12.12 2.35 1.75
C GLU A 31 11.25 3.42 1.10
N ALA A 32 9.94 3.21 1.00
CA ALA A 32 9.00 4.18 0.46
C ALA A 32 9.03 5.50 1.26
N GLN A 33 9.05 5.42 2.59
CA GLN A 33 9.20 6.59 3.43
C GLN A 33 10.54 7.31 3.20
N LYS A 34 11.65 6.55 3.11
CA LYS A 34 12.98 7.12 2.86
C LYS A 34 13.08 7.83 1.51
N LEU A 35 12.39 7.33 0.49
CA LEU A 35 12.30 7.95 -0.83
C LEU A 35 11.35 9.17 -0.87
N GLY A 36 10.65 9.44 0.24
CA GLY A 36 9.78 10.61 0.40
C GLY A 36 8.43 10.45 -0.28
N PHE A 37 7.89 9.22 -0.36
CA PHE A 37 6.48 9.00 -0.67
C PHE A 37 5.61 9.39 0.52
N GLU A 38 4.42 9.92 0.23
CA GLU A 38 3.46 10.38 1.24
C GLU A 38 2.48 9.27 1.64
N GLN A 39 2.16 8.38 0.69
CA GLN A 39 1.27 7.25 0.95
C GLN A 39 1.72 5.98 0.20
N ILE A 40 1.50 4.83 0.84
CA ILE A 40 1.73 3.51 0.27
C ILE A 40 0.48 2.64 0.42
N PHE A 41 0.06 2.03 -0.68
CA PHE A 41 -1.00 1.00 -0.68
C PHE A 41 -0.39 -0.38 -0.49
N ILE A 42 -0.89 -1.12 0.50
CA ILE A 42 -0.44 -2.48 0.81
C ILE A 42 -1.63 -3.44 0.91
N SER A 43 -1.38 -4.73 0.77
CA SER A 43 -2.41 -5.73 1.04
C SER A 43 -2.85 -5.68 2.51
N LYS A 44 -4.16 -5.78 2.75
CA LYS A 44 -4.72 -5.97 4.10
C LYS A 44 -4.13 -7.19 4.81
N TYR A 45 -3.72 -8.21 4.06
CA TYR A 45 -3.11 -9.43 4.60
C TYR A 45 -1.66 -9.22 5.09
N ASN A 46 -1.03 -8.09 4.77
CA ASN A 46 0.29 -7.72 5.31
C ASN A 46 0.24 -7.07 6.70
N THR A 47 -0.95 -6.76 7.22
CA THR A 47 -1.09 -6.02 8.49
C THR A 47 -0.82 -6.87 9.74
N LYS A 48 -0.83 -8.21 9.62
CA LYS A 48 -0.62 -9.10 10.77
C LYS A 48 0.82 -8.95 11.29
N GLY A 49 0.96 -8.36 12.47
CA GLY A 49 2.26 -8.10 13.10
C GLY A 49 2.93 -6.79 12.67
N LEU A 50 2.30 -6.01 11.79
CA LEU A 50 2.80 -4.71 11.37
C LEU A 50 2.43 -3.64 12.39
N ASP A 51 3.43 -2.99 12.98
CA ASP A 51 3.23 -1.81 13.81
C ASP A 51 3.29 -0.55 12.94
N VAL A 52 2.12 -0.12 12.47
CA VAL A 52 1.95 1.06 11.62
C VAL A 52 2.40 2.37 12.30
N SER A 53 2.44 2.44 13.63
CA SER A 53 2.82 3.66 14.36
C SER A 53 4.30 4.04 14.20
N LYS A 54 5.13 3.10 13.74
CA LYS A 54 6.56 3.32 13.48
C LYS A 54 6.85 4.14 12.23
N TYR A 55 5.83 4.38 11.40
CA TYR A 55 5.98 4.99 10.09
C TYR A 55 5.26 6.33 10.03
N GLN A 56 5.88 7.29 9.33
CA GLN A 56 5.32 8.60 9.02
C GLN A 56 4.57 8.60 7.68
N ILE A 57 4.93 7.69 6.76
CA ILE A 57 4.21 7.48 5.50
C ILE A 57 2.79 6.95 5.78
N GLU A 58 1.79 7.46 5.08
CA GLU A 58 0.41 6.99 5.21
C GLU A 58 0.29 5.56 4.63
N ILE A 59 -0.08 4.60 5.47
CA ILE A 59 -0.21 3.19 5.05
C ILE A 59 -1.69 2.89 4.80
N LYS A 60 -2.07 2.74 3.53
CA LYS A 60 -3.42 2.37 3.11
C LYS A 60 -3.51 0.88 2.85
N THR A 61 -4.36 0.18 3.58
CA THR A 61 -4.52 -1.27 3.46
C THR A 61 -5.76 -1.63 2.66
N VAL A 62 -5.61 -2.44 1.61
CA VAL A 62 -6.72 -2.81 0.70
C VAL A 62 -6.82 -4.32 0.51
N SER A 63 -8.03 -4.82 0.26
CA SER A 63 -8.25 -6.25 -0.04
C SER A 63 -8.61 -6.53 -1.50
N LYS A 64 -9.17 -5.54 -2.20
CA LYS A 64 -9.45 -5.60 -3.63
C LYS A 64 -9.00 -4.35 -4.38
N ILE A 65 -8.83 -4.48 -5.69
CA ILE A 65 -8.37 -3.38 -6.55
C ILE A 65 -9.38 -2.23 -6.63
N GLU A 66 -10.68 -2.50 -6.51
CA GLU A 66 -11.73 -1.47 -6.54
C GLU A 66 -11.62 -0.48 -5.36
N GLU A 67 -11.11 -0.94 -4.21
CA GLU A 67 -10.82 -0.08 -3.06
C GLU A 67 -9.71 0.93 -3.39
N VAL A 68 -8.69 0.50 -4.15
CA VAL A 68 -7.60 1.38 -4.59
C VAL A 68 -8.15 2.48 -5.49
N PHE A 69 -8.99 2.12 -6.47
CA PHE A 69 -9.61 3.10 -7.36
C PHE A 69 -10.49 4.09 -6.59
N SER A 70 -11.28 3.61 -5.64
CA SER A 70 -12.13 4.46 -4.81
C SER A 70 -11.31 5.42 -3.95
N LEU A 71 -10.17 4.99 -3.40
CA LEU A 71 -9.28 5.82 -2.59
C LEU A 71 -8.44 6.82 -3.40
N LEU A 72 -8.21 6.56 -4.69
CA LEU A 72 -7.44 7.43 -5.57
C LEU A 72 -8.29 8.44 -6.34
N PHE A 73 -9.53 8.09 -6.66
CA PHE A 73 -10.36 8.84 -7.60
C PHE A 73 -11.80 9.07 -7.13
N GLY A 74 -12.20 8.49 -6.00
CA GLY A 74 -13.51 8.71 -5.38
C GLY A 74 -13.60 9.98 -4.56
#